data_AF-A0A7D9E0U2-F1
#
_entry.id   AF-A0A7D9E0U2-F1
#
_cell.length_a   1.000
_cell.length_b   1.000
_cell.length_c   1.000
_cell.angle_alpha   90.00
_cell.angle_beta   90.00
_cell.angle_gamma   90.00
#
_symmetry.space_group_name_H-M   'P 1'
#
loop_
_entity.id
_entity.type
_entity.pdbx_description
1 polymer ?
#
loop_
_entity_poly.entity_id
_entity_poly.type
_entity_poly.pdbx_seq_one_letter_code
_entity_poly.pdbx_strand_id
1 'polypeptide(L)'
;MMTISSRGLIQFLPQSFSPNDVTVCYYKKHIADVEVEILRPDVHLQASVPLKNLRISEKGKAQFKFTVEKIPMLLNINFTVYQKFNQESCKMIGNKYRYQKGFQCENVSAHDIEGEDICHLNNIERVCCIEKDGIHAEPINSNVRVILPELCDVVKVEKCRKILLHLLRAMYYRNKASETDKERMKWKEKAMETYASDNLKHASFCKHIKTKYADLMQRYNDEASEEIFAFFNEERGLNHVDLHGLLAVNEETLARDKEQLLEDNPEEKVITIINERRERGDEAVRKLKEKIDEFMEKMDKARSEKKTWLEVIVGAGHHSMAGRQKIRPKVETFLQDEYPGKISVVNKGALVVTFEEYPNGGRCFGHYYCQTCKKSWRSGKSFKNKWQGCFKCYRKSEVIKECLPVMQQPLQKSELRGGAGGTYRHLKQLCQVCKEGGSCTT
;
A
#
# COMPACT_ATOMS: atom_id res chain seq x y z
N MET A 1 -32.80 18.43 -22.57
CA MET A 1 -31.36 18.60 -22.25
C MET A 1 -31.17 18.04 -20.84
N MET A 2 -30.56 16.87 -20.69
CA MET A 2 -30.38 16.20 -19.39
C MET A 2 -29.00 16.51 -18.82
N THR A 3 -28.96 17.00 -17.58
CA THR A 3 -27.72 17.31 -16.85
C THR A 3 -27.42 16.16 -15.91
N ILE A 4 -26.27 15.51 -16.08
CA ILE A 4 -25.89 14.33 -15.30
C ILE A 4 -24.96 14.78 -14.18
N SER A 5 -25.35 14.48 -12.93
CA SER A 5 -24.48 14.61 -11.76
C SER A 5 -23.46 13.47 -11.75
N SER A 6 -22.32 13.63 -11.07
CA SER A 6 -21.23 12.64 -10.98
C SER A 6 -21.63 11.24 -10.49
N ARG A 7 -22.89 11.06 -10.05
CA ARG A 7 -23.58 9.79 -9.89
C ARG A 7 -24.98 9.95 -10.49
N GLY A 8 -25.36 9.14 -11.47
CA GLY A 8 -26.66 9.28 -12.12
C GLY A 8 -27.19 7.95 -12.65
N LEU A 9 -28.30 7.49 -12.07
CA LEU A 9 -29.22 6.55 -12.70
C LEU A 9 -29.99 7.36 -13.76
N ILE A 10 -29.87 7.03 -15.05
CA ILE A 10 -30.71 7.67 -16.07
C ILE A 10 -31.99 6.83 -16.18
N GLN A 11 -33.06 7.33 -15.58
CA GLN A 11 -34.39 6.76 -15.72
C GLN A 11 -35.08 7.49 -16.88
N PHE A 12 -35.31 6.80 -18.00
CA PHE A 12 -36.14 7.35 -19.08
C PHE A 12 -37.60 7.22 -18.66
N LEU A 13 -38.37 8.30 -18.65
CA LEU A 13 -39.83 8.23 -18.55
C LEU A 13 -40.44 8.13 -19.95
N PRO A 14 -41.60 7.50 -20.14
CA PRO A 14 -42.23 7.37 -21.44
C PRO A 14 -42.86 8.71 -21.83
N GLN A 15 -42.04 9.63 -22.30
CA GLN A 15 -42.47 10.75 -23.11
C GLN A 15 -41.72 10.67 -24.44
N SER A 16 -42.45 10.90 -25.52
CA SER A 16 -42.03 10.75 -26.91
C SER A 16 -40.69 11.44 -27.21
N PHE A 17 -39.59 10.72 -27.10
CA PHE A 17 -38.29 11.10 -27.65
C PHE A 17 -38.09 10.35 -28.97
N SER A 18 -37.54 11.03 -29.97
CA SER A 18 -37.06 10.40 -31.21
C SER A 18 -36.04 9.30 -30.85
N PRO A 19 -36.18 8.05 -31.35
CA PRO A 19 -35.52 6.87 -30.76
C PRO A 19 -34.00 6.78 -30.96
N ASN A 20 -33.37 7.73 -31.63
CA ASN A 20 -32.08 7.44 -32.27
C ASN A 20 -30.84 7.97 -31.52
N ASP A 21 -31.00 8.87 -30.55
CA ASP A 21 -29.85 9.58 -29.98
C ASP A 21 -29.93 9.73 -28.44
N VAL A 22 -29.26 8.84 -27.70
CA VAL A 22 -28.99 9.06 -26.26
C VAL A 22 -27.67 9.81 -26.14
N THR A 23 -27.72 11.05 -25.63
CA THR A 23 -26.52 11.85 -25.33
C THR A 23 -26.27 11.87 -23.83
N VAL A 24 -25.16 11.25 -23.40
CA VAL A 24 -24.69 11.28 -22.01
C VAL A 24 -23.61 12.36 -21.90
N CYS A 25 -23.87 13.40 -21.10
CA CYS A 25 -22.90 14.48 -20.84
C CYS A 25 -22.22 14.27 -19.49
N TYR A 26 -20.90 14.07 -19.45
CA TYR A 26 -20.14 13.95 -18.20
C TYR A 26 -19.19 15.14 -17.99
N TYR A 27 -19.02 15.58 -16.74
CA TYR A 27 -18.35 16.85 -16.38
C TYR A 27 -17.00 16.67 -15.67
N LYS A 28 -16.09 15.82 -16.19
CA LYS A 28 -14.69 15.78 -15.67
C LYS A 28 -13.66 15.61 -16.80
N LYS A 29 -12.51 16.29 -16.62
CA LYS A 29 -11.39 16.36 -17.58
C LYS A 29 -10.53 15.09 -17.71
N HIS A 30 -10.61 14.15 -16.76
CA HIS A 30 -9.75 12.96 -16.74
C HIS A 30 -10.59 11.69 -16.64
N ILE A 31 -10.88 11.07 -17.79
CA ILE A 31 -11.57 9.78 -17.90
C ILE A 31 -10.62 8.84 -18.64
N ALA A 32 -10.41 7.64 -18.10
CA ALA A 32 -9.57 6.64 -18.73
C ALA A 32 -10.38 5.54 -19.40
N ASP A 33 -11.44 5.04 -18.75
CA ASP A 33 -12.27 3.98 -19.30
C ASP A 33 -13.74 4.29 -18.99
N VAL A 34 -14.63 4.13 -19.98
CA VAL A 34 -16.09 4.22 -19.80
C VAL A 34 -16.71 2.94 -20.34
N GLU A 35 -17.23 2.11 -19.43
CA GLU A 35 -18.11 1.01 -19.79
C GLU A 35 -19.56 1.47 -19.77
N VAL A 36 -20.29 1.18 -20.85
CA VAL A 36 -21.71 1.49 -21.00
C VAL A 36 -22.47 0.16 -21.07
N GLU A 37 -23.36 -0.07 -20.13
CA GLU A 37 -24.20 -1.28 -20.12
C GLU A 37 -25.68 -0.90 -20.22
N ILE A 38 -26.35 -1.43 -21.25
CA ILE A 38 -27.76 -1.23 -21.54
C ILE A 38 -28.50 -2.46 -21.00
N LEU A 39 -29.28 -2.28 -19.94
CA LEU A 39 -29.85 -3.41 -19.20
C LEU A 39 -31.36 -3.52 -19.40
N ARG A 40 -31.80 -4.62 -20.02
CA ARG A 40 -33.19 -5.08 -19.99
C ARG A 40 -33.34 -6.39 -19.19
N PRO A 41 -34.53 -6.69 -18.65
CA PRO A 41 -34.81 -7.98 -17.98
C PRO A 41 -34.65 -9.22 -18.88
N ASP A 42 -34.63 -9.03 -20.20
CA ASP A 42 -34.65 -10.06 -21.24
C ASP A 42 -33.48 -9.96 -22.24
N VAL A 43 -32.68 -8.88 -22.22
CA VAL A 43 -31.52 -8.69 -23.12
C VAL A 43 -30.40 -7.97 -22.37
N HIS A 44 -29.22 -8.59 -22.34
CA HIS A 44 -27.96 -7.94 -21.91
C HIS A 44 -27.24 -7.37 -23.14
N LEU A 45 -27.05 -6.05 -23.18
CA LEU A 45 -26.21 -5.39 -24.19
C LEU A 45 -25.05 -4.69 -23.47
N GLN A 46 -23.84 -5.21 -23.68
CA GLN A 46 -22.60 -4.60 -23.23
C GLN A 46 -22.00 -3.78 -24.38
N ALA A 47 -21.78 -2.48 -24.16
CA ALA A 47 -21.12 -1.61 -25.11
C ALA A 47 -19.83 -1.03 -24.49
N SER A 48 -18.69 -1.52 -24.94
CA SER A 48 -17.40 -0.87 -24.64
C SER A 48 -17.26 0.32 -25.58
N VAL A 49 -17.18 1.54 -25.05
CA VAL A 49 -16.98 2.72 -25.88
C VAL A 49 -15.49 3.04 -25.95
N PRO A 50 -14.84 2.89 -27.12
CA PRO A 50 -13.43 3.22 -27.27
C PRO A 50 -13.18 4.69 -26.91
N LEU A 51 -12.12 4.98 -26.17
CA LEU A 51 -11.70 6.35 -25.81
C LEU A 51 -11.67 7.30 -27.03
N LYS A 52 -11.30 6.81 -28.22
CA LYS A 52 -11.30 7.62 -29.45
C LYS A 52 -12.68 8.16 -29.87
N ASN A 53 -13.76 7.57 -29.34
CA ASN A 53 -15.13 7.99 -29.59
C ASN A 53 -15.64 8.95 -28.50
N LEU A 54 -14.83 9.29 -27.49
CA LEU A 54 -15.06 10.46 -26.63
C LEU A 54 -14.83 11.73 -27.43
N ARG A 55 -15.86 12.55 -27.57
CA ARG A 55 -15.65 13.96 -27.87
C ARG A 55 -15.65 14.73 -26.56
N ILE A 56 -14.48 15.23 -26.16
CA ILE A 56 -14.36 16.22 -25.09
C ILE A 56 -14.66 17.58 -25.74
N SER A 57 -15.80 18.17 -25.41
CA SER A 57 -16.12 19.54 -25.82
C SER A 57 -15.11 20.54 -25.25
N GLU A 58 -15.00 21.72 -25.87
CA GLU A 58 -14.14 22.83 -25.40
C GLU A 58 -14.39 23.24 -23.94
N LYS A 59 -15.56 22.90 -23.37
CA LYS A 59 -15.93 23.13 -21.97
C LYS A 59 -15.57 21.97 -21.03
N GLY A 60 -14.78 21.00 -21.48
CA GLY A 60 -14.38 19.83 -20.71
C GLY A 60 -15.50 18.81 -20.47
N LYS A 61 -16.60 18.87 -21.24
CA LYS A 61 -17.66 17.85 -21.17
C LYS A 61 -17.32 16.70 -22.11
N ALA A 62 -17.22 15.50 -21.58
CA ALA A 62 -17.19 14.28 -22.37
C ALA A 62 -18.61 13.98 -22.87
N GLN A 63 -18.78 13.89 -24.18
CA GLN A 63 -20.02 13.46 -24.83
C GLN A 63 -19.77 12.13 -25.53
N PHE A 64 -20.70 11.21 -25.29
CA PHE A 64 -20.79 9.96 -26.03
C PHE A 64 -22.14 9.85 -26.69
N LYS A 65 -22.13 9.33 -27.92
CA LYS A 65 -23.31 9.04 -28.70
C LYS A 65 -23.27 7.57 -29.07
N PHE A 66 -24.30 6.82 -28.71
CA PHE A 66 -24.51 5.47 -29.19
C PHE A 66 -25.93 5.38 -29.74
N THR A 67 -26.07 4.62 -30.84
CA THR A 67 -27.33 4.40 -31.52
C THR A 67 -27.88 3.05 -31.05
N VAL A 68 -29.12 3.01 -30.59
CA VAL A 68 -29.81 1.76 -30.22
C VAL A 68 -30.94 1.54 -31.22
N GLU A 69 -30.85 0.52 -32.07
CA GLU A 69 -31.73 0.36 -33.23
C GLU A 69 -33.21 0.10 -32.90
N LYS A 70 -33.55 -0.34 -31.68
CA LYS A 70 -34.95 -0.51 -31.22
C LYS A 70 -35.07 -0.51 -29.69
N ILE A 71 -35.88 0.40 -29.14
CA ILE A 71 -36.15 0.48 -27.69
C ILE A 71 -37.63 0.16 -27.36
N PRO A 72 -38.00 -1.10 -27.10
CA PRO A 72 -39.23 -1.38 -26.34
C PRO A 72 -38.97 -1.13 -24.84
N MET A 73 -39.60 -0.07 -24.32
CA MET A 73 -39.80 0.33 -22.91
C MET A 73 -38.55 0.48 -21.99
N LEU A 74 -38.77 1.34 -20.97
CA LEU A 74 -37.93 1.77 -19.84
C LEU A 74 -36.57 1.06 -19.70
N LEU A 75 -35.52 1.66 -20.26
CA LEU A 75 -34.14 1.26 -20.02
C LEU A 75 -33.59 1.99 -18.80
N ASN A 76 -33.08 1.25 -17.82
CA ASN A 76 -32.20 1.80 -16.80
C ASN A 76 -30.76 1.55 -17.25
N ILE A 77 -30.08 2.61 -17.69
CA ILE A 77 -28.67 2.53 -18.09
C ILE A 77 -27.85 2.94 -16.87
N ASN A 78 -27.04 2.02 -16.37
CA ASN A 78 -26.11 2.27 -15.27
C ASN A 78 -24.69 2.40 -15.85
N PHE A 79 -24.00 3.46 -15.47
CA PHE A 79 -22.62 3.69 -15.84
C PHE A 79 -21.75 3.57 -14.61
N THR A 80 -20.71 2.76 -14.71
CA THR A 80 -19.67 2.65 -13.69
C THR A 80 -18.40 3.25 -14.29
N VAL A 81 -17.98 4.41 -13.80
CA VAL A 81 -16.82 5.14 -14.33
C VAL A 81 -15.65 4.99 -13.37
N TYR A 82 -14.56 4.41 -13.86
CA TYR A 82 -13.28 4.44 -13.17
C TYR A 82 -12.67 5.85 -13.30
N GLN A 83 -12.47 6.53 -12.17
CA GLN A 83 -11.98 7.89 -12.12
C GLN A 83 -10.51 7.90 -11.68
N LYS A 84 -9.60 8.25 -12.58
CA LYS A 84 -8.18 8.46 -12.27
C LYS A 84 -7.97 9.66 -11.36
N PHE A 85 -6.89 9.61 -10.57
CA PHE A 85 -6.45 10.75 -9.76
C PHE A 85 -6.10 11.95 -10.64
N ASN A 86 -6.52 13.15 -10.22
CA ASN A 86 -6.13 14.40 -10.87
C ASN A 86 -4.79 14.90 -10.31
N GLN A 87 -3.74 14.87 -11.12
CA GLN A 87 -2.41 15.34 -10.70
C GLN A 87 -2.37 16.83 -10.32
N GLU A 88 -3.31 17.63 -10.80
CA GLU A 88 -3.43 19.06 -10.46
C GLU A 88 -3.93 19.31 -9.03
N SER A 89 -4.33 18.25 -8.30
CA SER A 89 -4.76 18.34 -6.89
C SER A 89 -3.63 18.67 -5.91
N CYS A 90 -2.37 18.65 -6.37
CA CYS A 90 -1.19 19.04 -5.61
C CYS A 90 -0.46 20.17 -6.36
N LYS A 91 -0.61 21.40 -5.87
CA LYS A 91 -0.04 22.59 -6.49
C LYS A 91 1.17 23.05 -5.70
N MET A 92 2.26 23.32 -6.41
CA MET A 92 3.40 23.99 -5.79
C MET A 92 2.99 25.40 -5.39
N ILE A 93 3.26 25.75 -4.14
CA ILE A 93 3.10 27.12 -3.65
C ILE A 93 4.49 27.71 -3.45
N GLY A 94 4.70 28.87 -4.03
CA GLY A 94 5.90 29.67 -3.83
C GLY A 94 5.47 31.12 -3.67
N ASN A 95 5.82 31.73 -2.54
CA ASN A 95 5.70 33.17 -2.42
C ASN A 95 6.94 33.78 -3.09
N LYS A 96 6.77 34.60 -4.13
CA LYS A 96 7.92 35.30 -4.77
C LYS A 96 8.73 36.12 -3.76
N TYR A 97 8.14 36.50 -2.63
CA TYR A 97 8.73 37.37 -1.60
C TYR A 97 9.11 36.65 -0.29
N ARG A 98 8.68 35.40 -0.08
CA ARG A 98 9.09 34.60 1.09
C ARG A 98 9.75 33.33 0.58
N TYR A 99 10.97 33.05 1.04
CA TYR A 99 11.75 31.85 0.71
C TYR A 99 11.09 30.51 1.09
N GLN A 100 9.84 30.53 1.55
CA GLN A 100 9.06 29.36 1.91
C GLN A 100 8.50 28.68 0.65
N LYS A 101 9.01 27.49 0.37
CA LYS A 101 8.50 26.59 -0.66
C LYS A 101 7.57 25.57 -0.02
N GLY A 102 6.54 25.14 -0.74
CA GLY A 102 5.66 24.09 -0.25
C GLY A 102 4.69 23.59 -1.31
N PHE A 103 3.75 22.77 -0.85
CA PHE A 103 2.66 22.24 -1.67
C PHE A 103 1.32 22.54 -1.02
N GLN A 104 0.30 22.81 -1.82
CA GLN A 104 -1.08 22.81 -1.41
C GLN A 104 -1.76 21.57 -1.99
N CYS A 105 -2.24 20.70 -1.11
CA CYS A 105 -2.89 19.44 -1.43
C CYS A 105 -4.40 19.57 -1.17
N GLU A 106 -5.21 19.26 -2.18
CA GLU A 106 -6.67 19.33 -2.10
C GLU A 106 -7.29 18.00 -1.64
N ASN A 107 -8.38 18.07 -0.87
CA ASN A 107 -9.17 16.90 -0.42
C ASN A 107 -8.41 15.88 0.45
N VAL A 108 -7.46 16.35 1.25
CA VAL A 108 -6.72 15.56 2.23
C VAL A 108 -6.64 16.34 3.55
N SER A 109 -6.55 15.63 4.66
CA SER A 109 -6.34 16.21 6.00
C SER A 109 -4.85 16.24 6.38
N ALA A 110 -4.48 17.00 7.40
CA ALA A 110 -3.09 17.01 7.86
C ALA A 110 -2.65 15.61 8.33
N HIS A 111 -3.56 14.90 9.02
CA HIS A 111 -3.35 13.53 9.49
C HIS A 111 -3.07 12.55 8.34
N ASP A 112 -3.74 12.74 7.20
CA ASP A 112 -3.52 11.96 5.99
C ASP A 112 -2.08 12.09 5.45
N ILE A 113 -1.53 13.31 5.51
CA ILE A 113 -0.16 13.62 5.09
C ILE A 113 0.87 13.17 6.13
N GLU A 114 0.57 13.32 7.42
CA GLU A 114 1.42 12.90 8.53
C GLU A 114 1.54 11.37 8.58
N GLY A 115 0.42 10.69 8.38
CA GLY A 115 0.28 9.27 8.66
C GLY A 115 0.29 8.97 10.15
N GLU A 116 -0.06 7.73 10.49
CA GLU A 116 0.01 7.25 11.86
C GLU A 116 1.47 7.30 12.37
N ASP A 117 1.70 7.77 13.60
CA ASP A 117 3.04 8.04 14.16
C ASP A 117 3.96 8.87 13.24
N ILE A 118 3.41 9.76 12.42
CA ILE A 118 4.17 10.63 11.51
C ILE A 118 4.95 9.80 10.47
N CYS A 119 4.53 8.55 10.19
CA CYS A 119 5.29 7.64 9.33
C CYS A 119 5.40 8.11 7.87
N HIS A 120 4.38 8.82 7.36
CA HIS A 120 4.41 9.34 5.99
C HIS A 120 5.40 10.49 5.88
N LEU A 121 5.36 11.47 6.80
CA LEU A 121 6.33 12.57 6.82
C LEU A 121 7.76 12.06 7.02
N ASN A 122 7.99 11.12 7.94
CA ASN A 122 9.30 10.49 8.12
C ASN A 122 9.81 9.83 6.81
N ASN A 123 8.92 9.21 6.03
CA ASN A 123 9.29 8.65 4.74
C ASN A 123 9.61 9.72 3.69
N ILE A 124 8.85 10.82 3.66
CA ILE A 124 9.12 11.96 2.76
C ILE A 124 10.47 12.59 3.11
N GLU A 125 10.75 12.85 4.39
CA GLU A 125 12.03 13.38 4.88
C GLU A 125 13.20 12.47 4.48
N ARG A 126 13.04 11.16 4.65
CA ARG A 126 14.03 10.15 4.23
C ARG A 126 14.36 10.26 2.74
N VAL A 127 13.35 10.20 1.87
CA VAL A 127 13.52 10.25 0.40
C VAL A 127 14.12 11.57 -0.06
N CYS A 128 13.73 12.67 0.59
CA CYS A 128 14.21 14.01 0.23
C CYS A 128 15.55 14.35 0.88
N CYS A 129 16.10 13.49 1.76
CA CYS A 129 17.27 13.79 2.58
C CYS A 129 17.13 15.16 3.28
N ILE A 130 15.97 15.36 3.90
CA ILE A 130 15.65 16.52 4.75
C ILE A 130 15.93 16.11 6.20
N GLU A 131 16.45 17.05 6.99
CA GLU A 131 16.66 16.81 8.42
C GLU A 131 15.34 16.46 9.10
N LYS A 132 15.44 15.65 10.14
CA LYS A 132 14.26 15.16 10.85
C LYS A 132 13.44 16.34 11.38
N ASP A 133 12.12 16.23 11.27
CA ASP A 133 11.15 17.24 11.72
C ASP A 133 11.25 18.56 10.90
N GLY A 134 11.80 18.49 9.69
CA GLY A 134 11.95 19.62 8.77
C GLY A 134 10.73 19.87 7.88
N ILE A 135 9.82 18.89 7.74
CA ILE A 135 8.58 19.04 6.96
C ILE A 135 7.38 19.11 7.91
N HIS A 136 6.47 20.04 7.64
CA HIS A 136 5.24 20.20 8.41
C HIS A 136 4.01 20.21 7.50
N ALA A 137 2.91 19.66 7.99
CA ALA A 137 1.61 19.69 7.33
C ALA A 137 0.64 20.59 8.11
N GLU A 138 0.19 21.68 7.50
CA GLU A 138 -0.73 22.63 8.13
C GLU A 138 -2.11 22.57 7.44
N PRO A 139 -3.22 22.43 8.20
CA PRO A 139 -4.55 22.51 7.62
C PRO A 139 -4.85 23.95 7.16
N ILE A 140 -5.38 24.09 5.94
CA ILE A 140 -5.86 25.37 5.38
C ILE A 140 -7.22 25.13 4.74
N ASN A 141 -8.29 25.50 5.45
CA ASN A 141 -9.67 25.20 5.07
C ASN A 141 -9.87 23.68 4.87
N SER A 142 -10.31 23.27 3.68
CA SER A 142 -10.45 21.86 3.27
C SER A 142 -9.19 21.27 2.60
N ASN A 143 -8.08 22.01 2.62
CA ASN A 143 -6.81 21.63 2.00
C ASN A 143 -5.71 21.52 3.05
N VAL A 144 -4.56 21.00 2.65
CA VAL A 144 -3.36 20.93 3.49
C VAL A 144 -2.22 21.62 2.79
N ARG A 145 -1.45 22.38 3.55
CA ARG A 145 -0.18 22.94 3.12
C ARG A 145 0.96 22.10 3.66
N VAL A 146 1.78 21.54 2.78
CA VAL A 146 3.04 20.90 3.13
C VAL A 146 4.15 21.92 3.01
N ILE A 147 4.77 22.27 4.11
CA ILE A 147 5.83 23.29 4.20
C ILE A 147 7.18 22.60 4.17
N LEU A 148 8.07 23.06 3.30
CA LEU A 148 9.45 22.61 3.22
C LEU A 148 10.40 23.58 3.95
N PRO A 149 11.57 23.12 4.41
CA PRO A 149 12.60 24.00 4.93
C PRO A 149 13.04 25.06 3.91
N GLU A 150 13.43 26.24 4.37
CA GLU A 150 13.85 27.37 3.52
C GLU A 150 15.03 27.01 2.59
N LEU A 151 15.95 26.16 3.06
CA LEU A 151 17.16 25.77 2.33
C LEU A 151 16.96 24.56 1.39
N CYS A 152 15.72 24.25 1.01
CA CYS A 152 15.43 23.13 0.12
C CYS A 152 15.76 23.50 -1.35
N ASP A 153 16.74 22.81 -1.93
CA ASP A 153 17.11 22.97 -3.34
C ASP A 153 16.01 22.45 -4.29
N VAL A 154 16.13 22.76 -5.58
CA VAL A 154 15.12 22.39 -6.59
C VAL A 154 14.99 20.87 -6.74
N VAL A 155 16.07 20.10 -6.57
CA VAL A 155 16.07 18.65 -6.69
C VAL A 155 15.27 18.01 -5.55
N LYS A 156 15.48 18.48 -4.31
CA LYS A 156 14.72 18.02 -3.13
C LYS A 156 13.25 18.40 -3.23
N VAL A 157 12.92 19.58 -3.75
CA VAL A 157 11.53 20.00 -3.97
C VAL A 157 10.83 19.07 -4.95
N GLU A 158 11.46 18.74 -6.10
CA GLU A 158 10.83 17.84 -7.08
C GLU A 158 10.73 16.41 -6.57
N LYS A 159 11.74 15.92 -5.82
CA LYS A 159 11.65 14.64 -5.09
C LYS A 159 10.46 14.62 -4.14
N CYS A 160 10.31 15.68 -3.33
CA CYS A 160 9.20 15.83 -2.40
C CYS A 160 7.85 15.84 -3.13
N ARG A 161 7.77 16.53 -4.27
CA ARG A 161 6.56 16.54 -5.10
C ARG A 161 6.22 15.14 -5.60
N LYS A 162 7.19 14.43 -6.17
CA LYS A 162 7.00 13.06 -6.69
C LYS A 162 6.50 12.13 -5.61
N ILE A 163 7.18 12.10 -4.46
CA ILE A 163 6.81 11.20 -3.36
C ILE A 163 5.45 11.55 -2.75
N LEU A 164 5.15 12.85 -2.62
CA LEU A 164 3.85 13.32 -2.15
C LEU A 164 2.72 12.93 -3.11
N LEU A 165 2.97 12.96 -4.43
CA LEU A 165 1.97 12.51 -5.42
C LEU A 165 1.64 11.02 -5.28
N HIS A 166 2.62 10.15 -4.99
CA HIS A 166 2.34 8.73 -4.71
C HIS A 166 1.39 8.58 -3.52
N LEU A 167 1.68 9.28 -2.42
CA LEU A 167 0.82 9.28 -1.23
C LEU A 167 -0.61 9.74 -1.58
N LEU A 168 -0.76 10.91 -2.20
CA LEU A 168 -2.07 11.49 -2.51
C LEU A 168 -2.91 10.59 -3.44
N ARG A 169 -2.27 9.95 -4.43
CA ARG A 169 -2.96 8.99 -5.31
C ARG A 169 -3.44 7.78 -4.54
N ALA A 170 -2.58 7.20 -3.70
CA ALA A 170 -2.94 6.03 -2.94
C ALA A 170 -4.13 6.30 -2.02
N MET A 171 -4.13 7.45 -1.33
CA MET A 171 -5.22 7.88 -0.47
C MET A 171 -6.52 8.10 -1.24
N TYR A 172 -6.44 8.77 -2.39
CA TYR A 172 -7.58 8.96 -3.27
C TYR A 172 -8.18 7.61 -3.70
N TYR A 173 -7.35 6.66 -4.12
CA TYR A 173 -7.81 5.35 -4.55
C TYR A 173 -8.38 4.52 -3.39
N ARG A 174 -7.80 4.57 -2.19
CA ARG A 174 -8.40 3.95 -0.98
C ARG A 174 -9.76 4.53 -0.64
N ASN A 175 -9.91 5.85 -0.70
CA ASN A 175 -11.19 6.51 -0.46
C ASN A 175 -12.22 6.11 -1.51
N LYS A 176 -11.82 6.02 -2.79
CA LYS A 176 -12.68 5.52 -3.87
C LYS A 176 -13.07 4.06 -3.70
N ALA A 177 -12.15 3.19 -3.28
CA ALA A 177 -12.46 1.80 -2.96
C ALA A 177 -13.52 1.74 -1.84
N SER A 178 -13.34 2.49 -0.75
CA SER A 178 -14.29 2.55 0.36
C SER A 178 -15.67 3.08 -0.06
N GLU A 179 -15.72 4.15 -0.86
CA GLU A 179 -16.99 4.64 -1.43
C GLU A 179 -17.69 3.59 -2.30
N THR A 180 -16.91 2.88 -3.13
CA THR A 180 -17.41 1.85 -4.04
C THR A 180 -17.94 0.64 -3.27
N ASP A 181 -17.29 0.28 -2.15
CA ASP A 181 -17.76 -0.78 -1.26
C ASP A 181 -19.11 -0.44 -0.60
N LYS A 182 -19.31 0.82 -0.19
CA LYS A 182 -20.61 1.25 0.36
C LYS A 182 -21.74 1.07 -0.66
N GLU A 183 -21.50 1.39 -1.93
CA GLU A 183 -22.48 1.16 -2.99
C GLU A 183 -22.67 -0.34 -3.28
N ARG A 184 -21.59 -1.13 -3.27
CA ARG A 184 -21.64 -2.59 -3.35
C ARG A 184 -22.56 -3.19 -2.29
N MET A 185 -22.45 -2.73 -1.05
CA MET A 185 -23.27 -3.21 0.07
C MET A 185 -24.75 -2.88 -0.10
N LYS A 186 -25.10 -1.67 -0.58
CA LYS A 186 -26.50 -1.33 -0.92
C LYS A 186 -27.08 -2.27 -1.98
N TRP A 187 -26.30 -2.65 -2.98
CA TRP A 187 -26.75 -3.61 -4.00
C TRP A 187 -26.87 -5.03 -3.47
N LYS A 188 -26.04 -5.41 -2.48
CA LYS A 188 -26.19 -6.68 -1.75
C LYS A 188 -27.51 -6.71 -0.98
N GLU A 189 -27.83 -5.66 -0.23
CA GLU A 189 -29.09 -5.55 0.53
C GLU A 189 -30.30 -5.63 -0.40
N LYS A 190 -30.33 -4.86 -1.49
CA LYS A 190 -31.38 -4.94 -2.50
C LYS A 190 -31.52 -6.33 -3.12
N ALA A 191 -30.41 -7.03 -3.38
CA ALA A 191 -30.46 -8.40 -3.90
C ALA A 191 -31.12 -9.34 -2.89
N MET A 192 -30.88 -9.17 -1.59
CA MET A 192 -31.51 -9.97 -0.54
C MET A 192 -33.01 -9.65 -0.39
N GLU A 193 -33.39 -8.37 -0.41
CA GLU A 193 -34.81 -7.95 -0.35
C GLU A 193 -35.62 -8.50 -1.53
N THR A 194 -35.06 -8.44 -2.74
CA THR A 194 -35.72 -8.90 -3.96
C THR A 194 -35.79 -10.41 -4.07
N TYR A 195 -34.82 -11.12 -3.46
CA TYR A 195 -34.88 -12.56 -3.29
C TYR A 195 -36.00 -12.94 -2.31
N ALA A 196 -36.13 -12.23 -1.19
CA ALA A 196 -37.20 -12.44 -0.21
C ALA A 196 -38.61 -12.15 -0.77
N SER A 197 -38.71 -11.35 -1.83
CA SER A 197 -39.97 -11.05 -2.52
C SER A 197 -40.25 -11.94 -3.74
N ASP A 198 -39.56 -13.09 -3.88
CA ASP A 198 -39.63 -14.02 -5.02
C ASP A 198 -39.38 -13.40 -6.40
N ASN A 199 -38.71 -12.24 -6.48
CA ASN A 199 -38.36 -11.60 -7.75
C ASN A 199 -36.94 -11.99 -8.19
N LEU A 200 -36.79 -13.26 -8.57
CA LEU A 200 -35.49 -13.87 -8.90
C LEU A 200 -34.74 -13.15 -10.03
N LYS A 201 -35.47 -12.61 -11.03
CA LYS A 201 -34.85 -11.85 -12.13
C LYS A 201 -34.21 -10.57 -11.62
N HIS A 202 -34.90 -9.83 -10.73
CA HIS A 202 -34.36 -8.60 -10.17
C HIS A 202 -33.24 -8.86 -9.16
N ALA A 203 -33.32 -9.95 -8.39
CA ALA A 203 -32.24 -10.39 -7.49
C ALA A 203 -30.96 -10.73 -8.28
N SER A 204 -31.08 -11.46 -9.39
CA SER A 204 -29.96 -11.77 -10.28
C SER A 204 -29.31 -10.50 -10.84
N PHE A 205 -30.14 -9.54 -11.29
CA PHE A 205 -29.67 -8.23 -11.73
C PHE A 205 -28.89 -7.49 -10.63
N CYS A 206 -29.42 -7.42 -9.41
CA CYS A 206 -28.74 -6.77 -8.29
C CYS A 206 -27.41 -7.46 -7.96
N LYS A 207 -27.36 -8.80 -8.05
CA LYS A 207 -26.12 -9.59 -7.87
C LYS A 207 -25.08 -9.25 -8.93
N HIS A 208 -25.48 -9.10 -10.20
CA HIS A 208 -24.59 -8.68 -11.28
C HIS A 208 -23.98 -7.29 -11.02
N ILE A 209 -24.82 -6.30 -10.69
CA ILE A 209 -24.35 -4.94 -10.38
C ILE A 209 -23.42 -4.96 -9.16
N LYS A 210 -23.76 -5.71 -8.11
CA LYS A 210 -22.88 -5.91 -6.94
C LYS A 210 -21.50 -6.42 -7.35
N THR A 211 -21.43 -7.41 -8.24
CA THR A 211 -20.15 -7.93 -8.77
C THR A 211 -19.36 -6.84 -9.47
N LYS A 212 -19.99 -6.02 -10.32
CA LYS A 212 -19.31 -4.89 -10.99
C LYS A 212 -18.72 -3.87 -10.02
N TYR A 213 -19.44 -3.54 -8.94
CA TYR A 213 -18.90 -2.67 -7.89
C TYR A 213 -17.77 -3.36 -7.12
N ALA A 214 -17.82 -4.68 -6.94
CA ALA A 214 -16.71 -5.43 -6.35
C ALA A 214 -15.44 -5.37 -7.22
N ASP A 215 -15.57 -5.55 -8.53
CA ASP A 215 -14.46 -5.47 -9.48
C ASP A 215 -13.86 -4.05 -9.51
N LEU A 216 -14.70 -3.02 -9.56
CA LEU A 216 -14.26 -1.63 -9.52
C LEU A 216 -13.55 -1.28 -8.20
N MET A 217 -14.10 -1.75 -7.07
CA MET A 217 -13.50 -1.57 -5.75
C MET A 217 -12.12 -2.22 -5.71
N GLN A 218 -12.00 -3.44 -6.23
CA GLN A 218 -10.73 -4.16 -6.31
C GLN A 218 -9.72 -3.38 -7.14
N ARG A 219 -10.11 -2.90 -8.33
CA ARG A 219 -9.24 -2.08 -9.17
C ARG A 219 -8.71 -0.85 -8.44
N TYR A 220 -9.54 -0.16 -7.65
CA TYR A 220 -9.08 0.96 -6.83
C TYR A 220 -8.12 0.51 -5.70
N ASN A 221 -8.35 -0.63 -5.07
CA ASN A 221 -7.42 -1.17 -4.07
C ASN A 221 -6.07 -1.55 -4.68
N ASP A 222 -6.07 -2.16 -5.88
CA ASP A 222 -4.85 -2.53 -6.59
C ASP A 222 -4.02 -1.27 -6.89
N GLU A 223 -4.63 -0.24 -7.47
CA GLU A 223 -3.98 1.04 -7.77
C GLU A 223 -3.49 1.75 -6.49
N ALA A 224 -4.27 1.69 -5.40
CA ALA A 224 -3.82 2.20 -4.12
C ALA A 224 -2.61 1.44 -3.56
N SER A 225 -2.62 0.11 -3.67
CA SER A 225 -1.52 -0.76 -3.24
C SER A 225 -0.24 -0.45 -3.99
N GLU A 226 -0.30 -0.25 -5.31
CA GLU A 226 0.86 0.11 -6.13
C GLU A 226 1.44 1.46 -5.71
N GLU A 227 0.59 2.46 -5.50
CA GLU A 227 1.00 3.82 -5.11
C GLU A 227 1.55 3.88 -3.66
N ILE A 228 0.96 3.16 -2.70
CA ILE A 228 1.50 3.00 -1.34
C ILE A 228 2.87 2.29 -1.38
N PHE A 229 2.98 1.21 -2.16
CA PHE A 229 4.21 0.46 -2.25
C PHE A 229 5.33 1.32 -2.86
N ALA A 230 5.04 2.05 -3.95
CA ALA A 230 5.96 3.02 -4.53
C ALA A 230 6.36 4.10 -3.53
N PHE A 231 5.40 4.64 -2.77
CA PHE A 231 5.67 5.63 -1.73
C PHE A 231 6.68 5.14 -0.68
N PHE A 232 6.43 4.01 -0.03
CA PHE A 232 7.32 3.54 1.02
C PHE A 232 8.64 2.98 0.49
N ASN A 233 8.70 2.51 -0.75
CA ASN A 233 9.90 1.88 -1.33
C ASN A 233 10.73 2.78 -2.25
N GLU A 234 10.33 4.04 -2.46
CA GLU A 234 11.13 5.00 -3.22
C GLU A 234 12.55 5.12 -2.62
N GLU A 235 13.55 4.97 -3.50
CA GLU A 235 14.99 4.96 -3.17
C GLU A 235 15.44 3.89 -2.16
N ARG A 236 14.60 2.88 -1.86
CA ARG A 236 15.07 1.74 -1.06
C ARG A 236 15.98 0.84 -1.88
N GLY A 237 17.03 0.33 -1.23
CA GLY A 237 17.94 -0.63 -1.83
C GLY A 237 17.26 -1.99 -2.07
N LEU A 238 17.90 -2.83 -2.89
CA LEU A 238 17.41 -4.17 -3.24
C LEU A 238 17.08 -5.03 -2.00
N ASN A 239 17.87 -4.89 -0.94
CA ASN A 239 17.80 -5.66 0.30
C ASN A 239 16.82 -5.12 1.35
N HIS A 240 15.94 -4.18 0.98
CA HIS A 240 14.89 -3.69 1.87
C HIS A 240 13.54 -3.67 1.14
N VAL A 241 12.49 -3.92 1.91
CA VAL A 241 11.12 -3.76 1.47
C VAL A 241 10.27 -3.24 2.61
N ASP A 242 9.41 -2.28 2.30
CA ASP A 242 8.50 -1.68 3.24
C ASP A 242 7.05 -1.94 2.81
N LEU A 243 6.35 -2.71 3.63
CA LEU A 243 5.00 -3.18 3.40
C LEU A 243 3.96 -2.40 4.23
N HIS A 244 4.38 -1.32 4.91
CA HIS A 244 3.46 -0.49 5.67
C HIS A 244 2.33 0.06 4.79
N GLY A 245 1.13 0.14 5.37
CA GLY A 245 -0.05 0.68 4.70
C GLY A 245 -0.71 -0.25 3.68
N LEU A 246 -0.10 -1.40 3.36
CA LEU A 246 -0.73 -2.42 2.52
C LEU A 246 -1.80 -3.20 3.29
N LEU A 247 -2.79 -3.73 2.57
CA LEU A 247 -3.82 -4.56 3.17
C LEU A 247 -3.33 -6.00 3.39
N ALA A 248 -3.94 -6.61 4.40
CA ALA A 248 -3.87 -8.04 4.67
C ALA A 248 -5.31 -8.56 4.75
N VAL A 249 -5.56 -9.72 4.17
CA VAL A 249 -6.88 -10.32 4.13
C VAL A 249 -7.33 -10.74 5.53
N ASN A 250 -8.62 -10.62 5.78
CA ASN A 250 -9.24 -11.10 7.02
C ASN A 250 -9.63 -12.57 6.86
N GLU A 251 -8.88 -13.49 7.48
CA GLU A 251 -9.15 -14.93 7.42
C GLU A 251 -10.49 -15.32 8.02
N GLU A 252 -10.98 -14.62 9.04
CA GLU A 252 -12.32 -14.90 9.59
C GLU A 252 -13.41 -14.55 8.57
N THR A 253 -13.16 -13.55 7.72
CA THR A 253 -14.08 -13.21 6.62
C THR A 253 -13.98 -14.24 5.51
N LEU A 254 -12.78 -14.70 5.15
CA LEU A 254 -12.61 -15.79 4.18
C LEU A 254 -13.22 -17.11 4.67
N ALA A 255 -13.11 -17.43 5.97
CA ALA A 255 -13.71 -18.63 6.56
C ALA A 255 -15.24 -18.60 6.46
N ARG A 256 -15.87 -17.48 6.83
CA ARG A 256 -17.32 -17.30 6.66
C ARG A 256 -17.76 -17.35 5.20
N ASP A 257 -16.99 -16.73 4.31
CA ASP A 257 -17.24 -16.81 2.86
C ASP A 257 -17.12 -18.25 2.36
N LYS A 258 -16.16 -19.03 2.88
CA LYS A 258 -15.98 -20.44 2.54
C LYS A 258 -17.21 -21.26 2.94
N GLU A 259 -17.68 -21.10 4.17
CA GLU A 259 -18.88 -21.79 4.68
C GLU A 259 -20.11 -21.48 3.82
N GLN A 260 -20.36 -20.21 3.51
CA GLN A 260 -21.48 -19.81 2.65
C GLN A 260 -21.39 -20.38 1.23
N LEU A 261 -20.18 -20.43 0.66
CA LEU A 261 -20.00 -20.94 -0.70
C LEU A 261 -20.18 -22.46 -0.81
N LEU A 262 -19.91 -23.20 0.27
CA LEU A 262 -20.07 -24.66 0.33
C LEU A 262 -21.54 -25.10 0.29
N GLU A 263 -22.50 -24.22 0.62
CA GLU A 263 -23.94 -24.49 0.51
C GLU A 263 -24.34 -24.71 -0.96
N ASP A 264 -23.71 -23.98 -1.89
CA ASP A 264 -24.11 -23.91 -3.29
C ASP A 264 -23.08 -24.51 -4.27
N ASN A 265 -21.87 -24.89 -3.82
CA ASN A 265 -20.76 -25.26 -4.70
C ASN A 265 -19.95 -26.45 -4.15
N PRO A 266 -19.36 -27.27 -5.05
CA PRO A 266 -18.44 -28.32 -4.64
C PRO A 266 -17.19 -27.74 -3.97
N GLU A 267 -16.64 -28.45 -2.99
CA GLU A 267 -15.54 -27.99 -2.14
C GLU A 267 -14.31 -27.53 -2.94
N GLU A 268 -13.92 -28.27 -3.99
CA GLU A 268 -12.78 -27.92 -4.84
C GLU A 268 -12.92 -26.53 -5.47
N LYS A 269 -14.11 -26.20 -5.98
CA LYS A 269 -14.41 -24.89 -6.56
C LYS A 269 -14.38 -23.79 -5.50
N VAL A 270 -14.88 -24.08 -4.29
CA VAL A 270 -14.83 -23.13 -3.18
C VAL A 270 -13.38 -22.85 -2.76
N ILE A 271 -12.54 -23.88 -2.66
CA ILE A 271 -11.12 -23.72 -2.34
C ILE A 271 -10.43 -22.80 -3.35
N THR A 272 -10.66 -23.02 -4.66
CA THR A 272 -10.11 -22.15 -5.71
C THR A 272 -10.56 -20.70 -5.54
N ILE A 273 -11.86 -20.46 -5.32
CA ILE A 273 -12.41 -19.09 -5.10
C ILE A 273 -11.78 -18.43 -3.87
N ILE A 274 -11.64 -19.16 -2.77
CA ILE A 274 -11.07 -18.62 -1.52
C ILE A 274 -9.58 -18.33 -1.68
N ASN A 275 -8.83 -19.19 -2.35
CA ASN A 275 -7.42 -18.95 -2.63
C ASN A 275 -7.22 -17.74 -3.53
N GLU A 276 -8.00 -17.59 -4.61
CA GLU A 276 -7.96 -16.39 -5.46
C GLU A 276 -8.29 -15.12 -4.66
N ARG A 277 -9.30 -15.17 -3.77
CA ARG A 277 -9.63 -14.03 -2.90
C ARG A 277 -8.53 -13.72 -1.90
N ARG A 278 -7.90 -14.74 -1.33
CA ARG A 278 -6.75 -14.59 -0.43
C ARG A 278 -5.59 -13.92 -1.16
N GLU A 279 -5.19 -14.44 -2.32
CA GLU A 279 -4.09 -13.90 -3.13
C GLU A 279 -4.33 -12.44 -3.56
N ARG A 280 -5.57 -12.10 -3.93
CA ARG A 280 -5.94 -10.71 -4.28
C ARG A 280 -6.02 -9.79 -3.06
N GLY A 281 -6.46 -10.31 -1.92
CA GLY A 281 -6.67 -9.51 -0.69
C GLY A 281 -5.40 -9.30 0.14
N ASP A 282 -4.43 -10.21 0.07
CA ASP A 282 -3.14 -10.14 0.77
C ASP A 282 -2.11 -9.31 -0.02
N GLU A 283 -2.40 -8.03 -0.22
CA GLU A 283 -1.53 -7.09 -0.94
C GLU A 283 -0.08 -7.11 -0.41
N ALA A 284 0.09 -7.14 0.92
CA ALA A 284 1.41 -7.18 1.55
C ALA A 284 2.20 -8.45 1.19
N VAL A 285 1.56 -9.62 1.17
CA VAL A 285 2.21 -10.89 0.82
C VAL A 285 2.52 -10.93 -0.68
N ARG A 286 1.59 -10.48 -1.53
CA ARG A 286 1.81 -10.37 -2.97
C ARG A 286 3.03 -9.49 -3.28
N LYS A 287 3.11 -8.30 -2.70
CA LYS A 287 4.26 -7.39 -2.87
C LYS A 287 5.56 -7.93 -2.30
N LEU A 288 5.50 -8.69 -1.21
CA LEU A 288 6.66 -9.37 -0.68
C LEU A 288 7.17 -10.46 -1.64
N LYS A 289 6.27 -11.28 -2.21
CA LYS A 289 6.63 -12.29 -3.24
C LYS A 289 7.35 -11.65 -4.42
N GLU A 290 6.72 -10.63 -5.05
CA GLU A 290 7.31 -9.87 -6.16
C GLU A 290 8.71 -9.36 -5.81
N LYS A 291 8.90 -8.86 -4.58
CA LYS A 291 10.18 -8.32 -4.14
C LYS A 291 11.23 -9.40 -3.87
N ILE A 292 10.82 -10.55 -3.34
CA ILE A 292 11.71 -11.68 -3.15
C ILE A 292 12.15 -12.22 -4.51
N ASP A 293 11.25 -12.35 -5.48
CA ASP A 293 11.59 -12.76 -6.84
C ASP A 293 12.62 -11.79 -7.45
N GLU A 294 12.38 -10.48 -7.36
CA GLU A 294 13.34 -9.45 -7.80
C GLU A 294 14.70 -9.57 -7.08
N PHE A 295 14.68 -9.86 -5.78
CA PHE A 295 15.89 -10.06 -4.97
C PHE A 295 16.67 -11.29 -5.43
N MET A 296 15.98 -12.41 -5.67
CA MET A 296 16.57 -13.68 -6.11
C MET A 296 17.15 -13.57 -7.52
N GLU A 297 16.46 -12.90 -8.46
CA GLU A 297 16.97 -12.60 -9.80
C GLU A 297 18.27 -11.78 -9.74
N LYS A 298 18.41 -10.92 -8.72
CA LYS A 298 19.58 -10.06 -8.51
C LYS A 298 20.51 -10.55 -7.40
N MET A 299 20.46 -11.85 -7.06
CA MET A 299 21.24 -12.43 -5.97
C MET A 299 22.75 -12.22 -6.15
N ASP A 300 23.28 -12.27 -7.39
CA ASP A 300 24.71 -12.05 -7.63
C ASP A 300 25.15 -10.63 -7.27
N LYS A 301 24.29 -9.63 -7.53
CA LYS A 301 24.50 -8.27 -7.06
C LYS A 301 24.50 -8.24 -5.53
N ALA A 302 23.52 -8.87 -4.89
CA ALA A 302 23.45 -8.96 -3.43
C ALA A 302 24.68 -9.64 -2.80
N ARG A 303 25.22 -10.70 -3.44
CA ARG A 303 26.46 -11.38 -3.06
C ARG A 303 27.68 -10.46 -3.18
N SER A 304 27.79 -9.71 -4.28
CA SER A 304 28.90 -8.77 -4.46
C SER A 304 28.89 -7.63 -3.43
N GLU A 305 27.70 -7.17 -3.03
CA GLU A 305 27.50 -6.22 -1.94
C GLU A 305 27.59 -6.86 -0.53
N LYS A 306 27.64 -8.20 -0.47
CA LYS A 306 27.60 -9.02 0.76
C LYS A 306 26.38 -8.73 1.64
N LYS A 307 25.21 -8.58 1.00
CA LYS A 307 23.89 -8.36 1.61
C LYS A 307 22.90 -9.41 1.12
N THR A 308 23.16 -10.67 1.44
CA THR A 308 22.36 -11.85 1.06
C THR A 308 21.13 -12.03 1.95
N TRP A 309 20.53 -10.92 2.36
CA TRP A 309 19.37 -10.86 3.24
C TRP A 309 18.40 -9.79 2.76
N LEU A 310 17.11 -9.94 3.09
CA LEU A 310 16.06 -8.96 2.81
C LEU A 310 15.44 -8.50 4.13
N GLU A 311 15.56 -7.21 4.45
CA GLU A 311 14.84 -6.60 5.58
C GLU A 311 13.40 -6.24 5.14
N VAL A 312 12.44 -6.88 5.80
CA VAL A 312 10.99 -6.74 5.54
C VAL A 312 10.38 -5.91 6.65
N ILE A 313 10.01 -4.68 6.33
CA ILE A 313 9.39 -3.73 7.25
C ILE A 313 7.87 -3.90 7.18
N VAL A 314 7.27 -4.39 8.26
CA VAL A 314 5.83 -4.74 8.38
C VAL A 314 5.07 -3.82 9.34
N GLY A 315 5.81 -2.98 10.05
CA GLY A 315 5.31 -2.04 11.03
C GLY A 315 5.12 -2.54 12.43
N ALA A 316 5.27 -1.61 13.38
CA ALA A 316 5.37 -1.92 14.80
C ALA A 316 4.06 -2.42 15.41
N GLY A 317 2.95 -2.35 14.66
CA GLY A 317 1.64 -2.87 15.08
C GLY A 317 0.97 -2.03 16.18
N HIS A 318 1.38 -0.78 16.37
CA HIS A 318 0.78 0.11 17.37
C HIS A 318 -0.67 0.51 17.04
N HIS A 319 -1.11 0.32 15.79
CA HIS A 319 -2.33 0.93 15.27
C HIS A 319 -3.40 -0.06 14.81
N SER A 320 -3.44 -1.26 15.38
CA SER A 320 -4.59 -2.17 15.16
C SER A 320 -5.90 -1.68 15.82
N MET A 321 -5.99 -0.40 16.20
CA MET A 321 -7.10 0.18 16.97
C MET A 321 -8.44 0.22 16.20
N ALA A 322 -8.43 0.02 14.87
CA ALA A 322 -9.64 0.06 14.04
C ALA A 322 -10.08 -1.32 13.52
N GLY A 323 -9.68 -2.42 14.17
CA GLY A 323 -9.99 -3.77 13.67
C GLY A 323 -9.30 -4.12 12.34
N ARG A 324 -8.32 -3.31 11.91
CA ARG A 324 -7.48 -3.61 10.76
C ARG A 324 -6.63 -4.84 11.07
N GLN A 325 -6.59 -5.75 10.10
CA GLN A 325 -5.78 -6.96 10.19
C GLN A 325 -4.30 -6.62 10.26
N LYS A 326 -3.55 -7.39 11.05
CA LYS A 326 -2.12 -7.16 11.23
C LYS A 326 -1.36 -7.79 10.06
N ILE A 327 -0.52 -6.99 9.40
CA ILE A 327 0.35 -7.44 8.30
C ILE A 327 1.39 -8.44 8.81
N ARG A 328 1.97 -8.17 10.00
CA ARG A 328 3.09 -8.94 10.54
C ARG A 328 2.80 -10.45 10.66
N PRO A 329 1.72 -10.92 11.32
CA PRO A 329 1.44 -12.35 11.38
C PRO A 329 1.34 -13.02 10.01
N LYS A 330 0.73 -12.35 9.03
CA LYS A 330 0.59 -12.86 7.66
C LYS A 330 1.93 -13.03 6.97
N VAL A 331 2.77 -12.00 7.06
CA VAL A 331 4.13 -12.04 6.51
C VAL A 331 5.00 -13.07 7.23
N GLU A 332 4.89 -13.21 8.56
CA GLU A 332 5.61 -14.23 9.33
C GLU A 332 5.21 -15.65 8.90
N THR A 333 3.90 -15.94 8.79
CA THR A 333 3.42 -17.24 8.29
C THR A 333 3.94 -17.53 6.89
N PHE A 334 3.72 -16.60 5.95
CA PHE A 334 4.19 -16.76 4.57
C PHE A 334 5.70 -17.06 4.50
N LEU A 335 6.52 -16.25 5.18
CA LEU A 335 7.96 -16.45 5.17
C LEU A 335 8.37 -17.76 5.85
N GLN A 336 7.66 -18.20 6.88
CA GLN A 336 7.99 -19.41 7.62
C GLN A 336 7.68 -20.67 6.80
N ASP A 337 6.62 -20.61 5.99
CA ASP A 337 6.22 -21.66 5.08
C ASP A 337 7.19 -21.76 3.89
N GLU A 338 7.55 -20.63 3.26
CA GLU A 338 8.44 -20.60 2.09
C GLU A 338 9.94 -20.71 2.44
N TYR A 339 10.36 -20.16 3.59
CA TYR A 339 11.75 -20.04 4.00
C TYR A 339 11.97 -20.48 5.46
N PRO A 340 11.67 -21.75 5.79
CA PRO A 340 11.71 -22.24 7.17
C PRO A 340 13.09 -22.07 7.80
N GLY A 341 13.11 -21.47 9.00
CA GLY A 341 14.35 -21.26 9.78
C GLY A 341 15.25 -20.13 9.29
N LYS A 342 14.87 -19.38 8.25
CA LYS A 342 15.66 -18.26 7.69
C LYS A 342 15.26 -16.88 8.21
N ILE A 343 14.26 -16.81 9.07
CA ILE A 343 13.67 -15.55 9.53
C ILE A 343 14.24 -15.15 10.88
N SER A 344 14.54 -13.88 11.03
CA SER A 344 14.92 -13.27 12.30
C SER A 344 14.15 -11.97 12.53
N VAL A 345 13.74 -11.71 13.77
CA VAL A 345 13.08 -10.45 14.11
C VAL A 345 14.14 -9.38 14.36
N VAL A 346 14.09 -8.29 13.61
CA VAL A 346 15.05 -7.16 13.74
C VAL A 346 14.58 -6.17 14.79
N ASN A 347 13.28 -5.88 14.79
CA ASN A 347 12.63 -5.03 15.78
C ASN A 347 11.12 -5.31 15.80
N LYS A 348 10.33 -4.49 16.50
CA LYS A 348 8.87 -4.66 16.57
C LYS A 348 8.19 -4.52 15.20
N GLY A 349 8.77 -3.77 14.27
CA GLY A 349 8.20 -3.50 12.95
C GLY A 349 8.99 -4.03 11.77
N ALA A 350 10.03 -4.84 11.99
CA ALA A 350 10.81 -5.41 10.89
C ALA A 350 11.27 -6.86 11.18
N LEU A 351 11.31 -7.62 10.10
CA LEU A 351 11.82 -8.98 9.99
C LEU A 351 13.00 -8.97 9.02
N VAL A 352 13.86 -9.98 9.09
CA VAL A 352 14.90 -10.23 8.10
C VAL A 352 14.81 -11.68 7.66
N VAL A 353 14.90 -11.88 6.35
CA VAL A 353 15.06 -13.19 5.71
C VAL A 353 16.50 -13.30 5.24
N THR A 354 17.25 -14.27 5.76
CA THR A 354 18.65 -14.50 5.36
C THR A 354 18.71 -15.65 4.37
N PHE A 355 19.04 -15.37 3.12
CA PHE A 355 19.07 -16.38 2.05
C PHE A 355 20.37 -17.19 2.07
N GLU A 356 21.49 -16.51 2.33
CA GLU A 356 22.82 -17.12 2.50
C GLU A 356 23.48 -16.55 3.76
N GLU A 357 24.14 -17.42 4.52
CA GLU A 357 24.93 -16.98 5.67
C GLU A 357 26.06 -16.04 5.25
N TYR A 358 26.46 -15.17 6.17
CA TYR A 358 27.64 -14.35 5.97
C TYR A 358 28.87 -15.25 5.73
N PRO A 359 29.59 -15.09 4.59
CA PRO A 359 30.60 -16.06 4.18
C PRO A 359 31.94 -15.90 4.92
N ASN A 360 32.23 -14.71 5.48
CA ASN A 360 33.54 -14.43 6.06
C ASN A 360 33.59 -14.82 7.54
N GLY A 361 34.59 -15.61 7.95
CA GLY A 361 34.84 -15.98 9.35
C GLY A 361 35.44 -14.87 10.22
N GLY A 362 35.62 -13.67 9.68
CA GLY A 362 36.28 -12.55 10.35
C GLY A 362 35.34 -11.54 11.02
N ARG A 363 35.93 -10.41 11.38
CA ARG A 363 35.22 -9.24 11.91
C ARG A 363 34.23 -8.70 10.87
N CYS A 364 33.05 -8.33 11.33
CA CYS A 364 31.98 -7.80 10.50
C CYS A 364 31.23 -6.68 11.23
N PHE A 365 30.36 -6.01 10.49
CA PHE A 365 29.30 -5.21 11.07
C PHE A 365 28.10 -6.11 11.37
N GLY A 366 27.48 -5.93 12.52
CA GLY A 366 26.37 -6.75 12.99
C GLY A 366 25.24 -5.89 13.53
N HIS A 367 24.01 -6.20 13.12
CA HIS A 367 22.80 -5.67 13.73
C HIS A 367 22.29 -6.68 14.75
N TYR A 368 21.86 -6.21 15.91
CA TYR A 368 21.39 -7.05 17.00
C TYR A 368 20.02 -6.59 17.47
N TYR A 369 19.24 -7.53 17.99
CA TYR A 369 17.95 -7.25 18.60
C TYR A 369 17.76 -8.06 19.87
N CYS A 370 17.46 -7.38 20.97
CA CYS A 370 17.17 -8.04 22.22
C CYS A 370 15.68 -8.37 22.33
N GLN A 371 15.35 -9.65 22.32
CA GLN A 371 13.97 -10.12 22.50
C GLN A 371 13.38 -9.77 23.87
N THR A 372 14.20 -9.56 24.90
CA THR A 372 13.74 -9.21 26.24
C THR A 372 13.32 -7.74 26.34
N CYS A 373 14.22 -6.79 26.02
CA CYS A 373 13.93 -5.36 26.17
C CYS A 373 13.47 -4.66 24.88
N LYS A 374 13.36 -5.41 23.78
CA LYS A 374 12.92 -4.95 22.45
C LYS A 374 13.74 -3.77 21.92
N LYS A 375 15.03 -3.70 22.25
CA LYS A 375 15.99 -2.71 21.74
C LYS A 375 16.92 -3.34 20.72
N SER A 376 17.14 -2.63 19.62
CA SER A 376 18.14 -2.95 18.61
C SER A 376 19.39 -2.10 18.79
N TRP A 377 20.53 -2.61 18.34
CA TRP A 377 21.77 -1.86 18.23
C TRP A 377 22.61 -2.40 17.08
N ARG A 378 23.63 -1.64 16.70
CA ARG A 378 24.59 -2.01 15.67
C ARG A 378 25.99 -2.02 16.26
N SER A 379 26.86 -2.90 15.76
CA SER A 379 28.23 -3.02 16.24
C SER A 379 29.19 -3.34 15.09
N GLY A 380 30.25 -2.52 14.97
CA GLY A 380 31.41 -2.81 14.13
C GLY A 380 32.46 -3.71 14.79
N LYS A 381 32.14 -4.30 15.95
CA LYS A 381 32.96 -5.29 16.69
C LYS A 381 32.24 -6.64 16.74
N SER A 382 31.58 -6.98 15.64
CA SER A 382 30.78 -8.20 15.51
C SER A 382 31.59 -9.25 14.76
N PHE A 383 31.24 -10.52 14.94
CA PHE A 383 31.90 -11.64 14.28
C PHE A 383 30.84 -12.64 13.83
N LYS A 384 31.13 -13.43 12.79
CA LYS A 384 30.22 -14.46 12.29
C LYS A 384 29.78 -15.37 13.44
N ASN A 385 28.46 -15.54 13.59
CA ASN A 385 27.85 -16.44 14.58
C ASN A 385 28.27 -16.18 16.04
N LYS A 386 28.66 -14.95 16.37
CA LYS A 386 29.04 -14.56 17.75
C LYS A 386 28.03 -13.59 18.35
N TRP A 387 27.54 -13.93 19.54
CA TRP A 387 26.56 -13.12 20.24
C TRP A 387 27.18 -11.88 20.89
N GLN A 388 26.33 -10.87 21.10
CA GLN A 388 26.60 -9.75 21.98
C GLN A 388 25.52 -9.63 23.06
N GLY A 389 25.95 -9.34 24.28
CA GLY A 389 25.09 -9.16 25.43
C GLY A 389 24.37 -7.83 25.36
N CYS A 390 23.05 -7.83 25.58
CA CYS A 390 22.28 -6.60 25.62
C CYS A 390 22.66 -5.72 26.82
N PHE A 391 23.29 -4.58 26.55
CA PHE A 391 23.72 -3.63 27.59
C PHE A 391 22.57 -3.16 28.50
N LYS A 392 21.40 -2.88 27.93
CA LYS A 392 20.24 -2.41 28.70
C LYS A 392 19.74 -3.47 29.71
N CYS A 393 19.68 -4.73 29.30
CA CYS A 393 19.29 -5.82 30.19
C CYS A 393 20.36 -6.04 31.28
N TYR A 394 21.63 -6.09 30.87
CA TYR A 394 22.74 -6.25 31.80
C TYR A 394 22.80 -5.12 32.84
N ARG A 395 22.63 -3.86 32.45
CA ARG A 395 22.60 -2.73 33.40
C ARG A 395 21.45 -2.83 34.41
N LYS A 396 20.33 -3.44 34.03
CA LYS A 396 19.13 -3.54 34.88
C LYS A 396 19.20 -4.69 35.88
N SER A 397 19.75 -5.83 35.48
CA SER A 397 19.66 -7.07 36.27
C SER A 397 20.97 -7.83 36.43
N GLU A 398 22.08 -7.30 35.91
CA GLU A 398 23.40 -7.95 35.84
C GLU A 398 23.44 -9.30 35.10
N VAL A 399 22.31 -9.73 34.52
CA VAL A 399 22.19 -10.93 33.71
C VAL A 399 22.49 -10.60 32.25
N ILE A 400 23.43 -11.33 31.66
CA ILE A 400 23.77 -11.20 30.25
C ILE A 400 22.67 -11.85 29.42
N LYS A 401 21.97 -11.04 28.63
CA LYS A 401 21.05 -11.53 27.60
C LYS A 401 21.80 -11.58 26.28
N GLU A 402 22.21 -12.78 25.91
CA GLU A 402 22.93 -13.08 24.68
C GLU A 402 22.01 -12.84 23.47
N CYS A 403 22.49 -12.10 22.48
CA CYS A 403 21.76 -11.82 21.25
C CYS A 403 22.66 -12.13 20.07
N LEU A 404 22.20 -13.02 19.18
CA LEU A 404 22.86 -13.27 17.90
C LEU A 404 22.59 -12.10 16.94
N PRO A 405 23.51 -11.84 16.00
CA PRO A 405 23.28 -10.82 14.99
C PRO A 405 22.17 -11.25 14.04
N VAL A 406 21.22 -10.35 13.80
CA VAL A 406 20.10 -10.56 12.86
C VAL A 406 20.48 -10.23 11.42
N MET A 407 21.49 -9.38 11.23
CA MET A 407 22.10 -9.07 9.93
C MET A 407 23.60 -8.93 10.13
N GLN A 408 24.37 -9.42 9.15
CA GLN A 408 25.83 -9.27 9.12
C GLN A 408 26.27 -8.78 7.75
N GLN A 409 27.22 -7.86 7.72
CA GLN A 409 27.80 -7.31 6.49
C GLN A 409 29.28 -6.96 6.71
N PRO A 410 30.10 -6.84 5.64
CA PRO A 410 31.47 -6.37 5.78
C PRO A 410 31.52 -4.96 6.36
N LEU A 411 32.57 -4.67 7.11
CA LEU A 411 32.79 -3.38 7.73
C LEU A 411 33.06 -2.30 6.67
N GLN A 412 32.24 -1.25 6.61
CA GLN A 412 32.49 -0.12 5.70
C GLN A 412 33.35 0.96 6.36
N LYS A 413 34.15 1.69 5.57
CA LYS A 413 35.02 2.78 6.08
C LYS A 413 34.23 3.91 6.75
N SER A 414 33.00 4.17 6.30
CA SER A 414 32.08 5.15 6.90
C SER A 414 31.63 4.73 8.30
N GLU A 415 31.35 3.45 8.50
CA GLU A 415 30.91 2.86 9.77
C GLU A 415 32.03 2.87 10.84
N LEU A 416 33.29 2.93 10.41
CA LEU A 416 34.44 3.07 11.30
C LEU A 416 34.55 4.47 11.93
N ARG A 417 34.03 5.51 11.28
CA ARG A 417 34.25 6.91 11.69
C ARG A 417 33.09 7.55 12.45
N GLY A 418 31.87 7.01 12.36
CA GLY A 418 30.67 7.79 12.65
C GLY A 418 29.54 7.05 13.37
N GLY A 419 29.81 6.43 14.51
CA GLY A 419 28.73 6.15 15.46
C GLY A 419 28.28 7.46 16.11
N ALA A 420 27.39 8.23 15.47
CA ALA A 420 26.87 9.51 15.96
C ALA A 420 26.02 9.43 17.26
N GLY A 421 26.10 8.32 17.99
CA GLY A 421 25.73 8.25 19.40
C GLY A 421 26.99 7.98 20.20
N GLY A 422 27.51 9.01 20.87
CA GLY A 422 28.70 8.95 21.72
C GLY A 422 28.73 7.68 22.58
N THR A 423 29.73 6.84 22.31
CA THR A 423 30.36 5.85 23.19
C THR A 423 29.48 5.04 24.14
N TYR A 424 29.30 3.75 23.82
CA TYR A 424 29.55 2.74 24.85
C TYR A 424 30.91 2.12 24.57
N ARG A 425 31.85 2.34 25.49
CA ARG A 425 33.10 1.58 25.58
C ARG A 425 32.76 0.12 25.34
N HIS A 426 33.46 -0.54 24.43
CA HIS A 426 33.21 -1.97 24.18
C HIS A 426 33.37 -2.74 25.49
N LEU A 427 32.26 -3.27 26.00
CA LEU A 427 32.23 -4.00 27.25
C LEU A 427 32.63 -5.44 26.97
N LYS A 428 33.89 -5.77 27.29
CA LYS A 428 34.46 -7.11 27.06
C LYS A 428 33.57 -8.22 27.66
N GLN A 429 32.96 -7.98 28.83
CA GLN A 429 32.05 -8.93 29.48
C GLN A 429 30.74 -9.18 28.71
N LEU A 430 30.37 -8.33 27.74
CA LEU A 430 29.19 -8.49 26.90
C LEU A 430 29.54 -8.99 25.50
N CYS A 431 30.78 -9.36 25.22
CA CYS A 431 31.19 -9.86 23.92
C CYS A 431 31.65 -11.31 24.03
N GLN A 432 31.02 -12.21 23.28
CA GLN A 432 31.41 -13.62 23.25
C GLN A 432 32.89 -13.78 22.90
N VAL A 433 33.37 -13.07 21.88
CA VAL A 433 34.77 -13.17 21.42
C VAL A 433 35.75 -12.76 22.53
N CYS A 434 35.48 -11.68 23.27
CA CYS A 434 36.35 -11.30 24.39
C CYS A 434 36.27 -12.27 25.57
N LYS A 435 35.12 -12.90 25.82
CA LYS A 435 34.99 -13.94 26.84
C LYS A 435 35.78 -15.20 26.49
N GLU A 436 35.85 -15.54 25.22
CA GLU A 436 36.61 -16.67 24.69
C GLU A 436 38.12 -16.38 24.56
N GLY A 437 38.59 -15.21 25.02
CA GLY A 437 40.01 -14.81 24.97
C GLY A 437 40.45 -14.13 23.67
N GLY A 438 39.52 -13.85 22.74
CA GLY A 438 39.80 -13.16 21.48
C GLY A 438 39.90 -11.63 21.60
N SER A 439 40.55 -11.01 20.60
CA SER A 439 40.69 -9.56 20.46
C SER A 439 39.62 -8.98 19.51
N CYS A 440 38.85 -8.01 20.00
CA CYS A 440 37.88 -7.24 19.21
C CYS A 440 38.41 -5.86 18.76
N THR A 441 39.69 -5.56 19.03
CA THR A 441 40.33 -4.25 18.81
C THR A 441 41.27 -4.22 17.62
N THR A 442 41.75 -5.38 17.19
CA THR A 442 42.42 -5.61 15.91
C THR A 442 41.38 -5.74 14.81
#